data_AF-I3CS41-F1
#
_entry.id   AF-I3CS41-F1
#
_cell.length_a   1.000
_cell.length_b   1.000
_cell.length_c   1.000
_cell.angle_alpha   90.00
_cell.angle_beta   90.00
_cell.angle_gamma   90.00
#
_symmetry.space_group_name_H-M   'P 1'
#
loop_
_entity.id
_entity.type
_entity.pdbx_description
1 polymer ?
#
loop_
_entity_poly.entity_id
_entity_poly.type
_entity_poly.pdbx_seq_one_letter_code
_entity_poly.pdbx_strand_id
1 'polypeptide(L)'
;MTLTDTWRTRLRTGFGVGLLAVAFASAWAIQGWRKDADIDQLKAGIAVANQAAADARAERTQQVLQAERNARDAIQAITDKLTNERDAARHEKDTYIAGVRSGAIRLSVPVVAAVPAGASCTDTSTAGSASQEARAELTPAAAEFLDDIASEGDDAIRQSNALIDAYNALREKLNVQAQEPAGLPAQGH
;
A
#
# COMPACT_ATOMS: atom_id res chain seq x y z
N MET A 1 -93.30 21.95 35.94
CA MET A 1 -91.82 22.09 36.01
C MET A 1 -91.50 23.57 36.00
N THR A 2 -90.99 24.10 37.12
CA THR A 2 -90.85 25.54 37.34
C THR A 2 -89.59 26.08 36.65
N LEU A 3 -89.67 27.33 36.19
CA LEU A 3 -88.62 28.06 35.45
C LEU A 3 -87.25 28.11 36.18
N THR A 4 -87.25 27.86 37.49
CA THR A 4 -86.09 27.83 38.37
C THR A 4 -85.25 26.56 38.22
N ASP A 5 -85.86 25.43 37.85
CA ASP A 5 -85.15 24.16 37.72
C ASP A 5 -84.28 24.16 36.46
N THR A 6 -84.79 24.68 35.35
CA THR A 6 -84.09 24.74 34.06
C THR A 6 -82.84 25.63 34.10
N TRP A 7 -82.87 26.74 34.84
CA TRP A 7 -81.70 27.61 35.01
C TRP A 7 -80.59 26.93 35.83
N ARG A 8 -80.96 26.22 36.91
CA ARG A 8 -80.01 25.43 37.71
C ARG A 8 -79.42 24.26 36.94
N THR A 9 -80.21 23.60 36.08
CA THR A 9 -79.69 22.51 35.22
C THR A 9 -78.67 23.06 34.23
N ARG A 10 -78.97 24.21 33.58
CA ARG A 10 -78.06 24.83 32.60
C ARG A 10 -76.73 25.30 33.19
N LEU A 11 -76.75 25.87 34.40
CA LEU A 11 -75.52 26.21 35.12
C LEU A 11 -74.71 24.97 35.49
N ARG A 12 -75.36 23.92 36.00
CA ARG A 12 -74.67 22.66 36.33
C ARG A 12 -74.06 21.99 35.10
N THR A 13 -74.77 21.97 33.97
CA THR A 13 -74.22 21.43 32.72
C THR A 13 -73.06 22.27 32.18
N GLY A 14 -73.17 23.61 32.26
CA GLY A 14 -72.09 24.50 31.83
C GLY A 14 -70.81 24.34 32.65
N PHE A 15 -70.93 24.26 33.98
CA PHE A 15 -69.79 23.99 34.87
C PHE A 15 -69.21 22.59 34.67
N GLY A 16 -70.05 21.57 34.46
CA GLY A 16 -69.60 20.21 34.19
C GLY A 16 -68.80 20.10 32.89
N VAL A 17 -69.27 20.74 31.82
CA VAL A 17 -68.55 20.77 30.53
C VAL A 17 -67.24 21.57 30.63
N GLY A 18 -67.25 22.69 31.36
CA GLY A 18 -66.03 23.48 31.60
C GLY A 18 -64.95 22.70 32.34
N LEU A 19 -65.32 21.95 33.39
CA LEU A 19 -64.37 21.10 34.14
C LEU A 19 -63.80 19.96 33.29
N LEU A 20 -64.62 19.34 32.43
CA LEU A 20 -64.15 18.30 31.52
C LEU A 20 -63.16 18.84 30.47
N ALA A 21 -63.41 20.04 29.93
CA ALA A 21 -62.49 20.67 28.98
C ALA A 21 -61.13 20.99 29.63
N VAL A 22 -61.12 21.48 30.87
CA VAL A 22 -59.88 21.75 31.61
C VAL A 22 -59.13 20.47 31.95
N ALA A 23 -59.83 19.41 32.36
CA ALA A 23 -59.22 18.11 32.63
C ALA A 23 -58.59 17.47 31.37
N PHE A 24 -59.24 17.64 30.22
CA PHE A 24 -58.70 17.17 28.95
C PHE A 24 -57.46 17.95 28.52
N ALA A 25 -57.48 19.28 28.64
CA ALA A 25 -56.34 20.14 28.31
C ALA A 25 -55.13 19.86 29.23
N SER A 26 -55.35 19.64 30.52
CA SER A 26 -54.26 19.31 31.46
C SER A 26 -53.69 17.91 31.21
N ALA A 27 -54.53 16.91 30.92
CA ALA A 27 -54.08 15.57 30.55
C ALA A 27 -53.24 15.59 29.27
N TRP A 28 -53.63 16.39 28.27
CA TRP A 28 -52.86 16.56 27.04
C TRP A 28 -51.49 17.21 27.29
N ALA A 29 -51.45 18.27 28.11
CA ALA A 29 -50.19 18.96 28.44
C ALA A 29 -49.21 18.06 29.18
N ILE A 30 -49.69 17.31 30.18
CA ILE A 30 -48.88 16.34 30.94
C ILE A 30 -48.34 15.25 30.01
N GLN A 31 -49.17 14.77 29.08
CA GLN A 31 -48.76 13.75 28.11
C GLN A 31 -47.76 14.28 27.08
N GLY A 32 -47.87 15.55 26.68
CA GLY A 32 -46.91 16.25 25.82
C GLY A 32 -45.53 16.32 26.47
N TRP A 33 -45.45 16.78 27.72
CA TRP A 33 -44.17 16.87 28.44
C TRP A 33 -43.46 15.53 28.59
N ARG A 34 -44.21 14.44 28.79
CA ARG A 34 -43.62 13.10 28.83
C ARG A 34 -43.02 12.70 27.48
N LYS A 35 -43.69 13.05 26.38
CA LYS A 35 -43.21 12.74 25.02
C LYS A 35 -42.04 13.60 24.59
N ASP A 36 -42.02 14.86 24.98
CA ASP A 36 -40.87 15.74 24.73
C ASP A 36 -39.63 15.25 25.48
N ALA A 37 -39.78 14.80 26.74
CA ALA A 37 -38.70 14.18 27.52
C ALA A 37 -38.17 12.90 26.86
N ASP A 38 -39.05 12.02 26.35
CA ASP A 38 -38.65 10.83 25.59
C ASP A 38 -37.85 11.24 24.33
N ILE A 39 -38.33 12.22 23.57
CA ILE A 39 -37.68 12.70 22.34
C ILE A 39 -36.29 13.28 22.63
N ASP A 40 -36.15 14.07 23.69
CA ASP A 40 -34.86 14.65 24.07
C ASP A 40 -33.88 13.59 24.55
N GLN A 41 -34.35 12.55 25.26
CA GLN A 41 -33.54 11.39 25.61
C GLN A 41 -33.09 10.61 24.37
N LEU A 42 -33.98 10.39 23.40
CA LEU A 42 -33.62 9.73 22.14
C LEU A 42 -32.60 10.55 21.35
N LYS A 43 -32.77 11.88 21.25
CA LYS A 43 -31.81 12.77 20.59
C LYS A 43 -30.44 12.73 21.27
N ALA A 44 -30.41 12.76 22.61
CA ALA A 44 -29.17 12.64 23.38
C ALA A 44 -28.48 11.29 23.12
N GLY A 45 -29.25 10.19 23.10
CA GLY A 45 -28.71 8.86 22.77
C GLY A 45 -28.15 8.77 21.35
N ILE A 46 -28.83 9.35 20.35
CA ILE A 46 -28.35 9.42 18.96
C ILE A 46 -27.10 10.29 18.86
N ALA A 47 -27.05 11.43 19.57
CA ALA A 47 -25.88 12.30 19.58
C ALA A 47 -24.65 11.57 20.16
N VAL A 48 -24.81 10.87 21.27
CA VAL A 48 -23.74 10.05 21.88
C VAL A 48 -23.32 8.92 20.95
N ALA A 49 -24.27 8.21 20.34
CA ALA A 49 -23.96 7.12 19.40
C ALA A 49 -23.23 7.63 18.14
N ASN A 50 -23.64 8.78 17.60
CA ASN A 50 -22.96 9.42 16.47
C ASN A 50 -21.56 9.89 16.85
N GLN A 51 -21.38 10.40 18.07
CA GLN A 51 -20.07 10.83 18.55
C GLN A 51 -19.14 9.63 18.77
N ALA A 52 -19.61 8.56 19.40
CA ALA A 52 -18.85 7.31 19.52
C ALA A 52 -18.49 6.70 18.15
N ALA A 53 -19.40 6.76 17.18
CA ALA A 53 -19.12 6.32 15.81
C ALA A 53 -18.12 7.24 15.09
N ALA A 54 -18.15 8.55 15.34
CA ALA A 54 -17.19 9.51 14.82
C ALA A 54 -15.79 9.28 15.41
N ASP A 55 -15.70 9.07 16.72
CA ASP A 55 -14.45 8.81 17.43
C ASP A 55 -13.83 7.48 16.96
N ALA A 56 -14.63 6.41 16.86
CA ALA A 56 -14.18 5.13 16.33
C ALA A 56 -13.70 5.21 14.87
N ARG A 57 -14.33 6.07 14.04
CA ARG A 57 -13.87 6.34 12.66
C ARG A 57 -12.59 7.17 12.66
N ALA A 58 -12.47 8.16 13.54
CA ALA A 58 -11.27 8.98 13.66
C ALA A 58 -10.06 8.14 14.06
N GLU A 59 -10.21 7.23 15.03
CA GLU A 59 -9.14 6.33 15.46
C GLU A 59 -8.70 5.39 14.33
N ARG A 60 -9.64 4.75 13.63
CA ARG A 60 -9.30 3.92 12.46
C ARG A 60 -8.63 4.71 11.34
N THR A 61 -9.06 5.95 11.11
CA THR A 61 -8.43 6.83 10.12
C THR A 61 -7.01 7.18 10.54
N GLN A 62 -6.76 7.46 11.82
CA GLN A 62 -5.41 7.72 12.32
C GLN A 62 -4.50 6.51 12.16
N GLN A 63 -4.99 5.30 12.45
CA GLN A 63 -4.22 4.07 12.25
C GLN A 63 -3.87 3.85 10.77
N VAL A 64 -4.83 4.04 9.86
CA VAL A 64 -4.59 3.94 8.42
C VAL A 64 -3.57 4.99 7.94
N LEU A 65 -3.67 6.23 8.40
CA LEU A 65 -2.72 7.28 8.04
C LEU A 65 -1.31 7.00 8.55
N GLN A 66 -1.17 6.41 9.75
CA GLN A 66 0.13 5.99 10.26
C GLN A 66 0.71 4.84 9.44
N ALA A 67 -0.10 3.83 9.13
CA ALA A 67 0.32 2.72 8.27
C ALA A 67 0.72 3.21 6.87
N GLU A 68 -0.02 4.16 6.31
CA GLU A 68 0.28 4.76 5.01
C GLU A 68 1.60 5.53 5.03
N ARG A 69 1.87 6.32 6.08
CA ARG A 69 3.15 7.01 6.24
C ARG A 69 4.31 6.02 6.34
N ASN A 70 4.19 5.01 7.19
CA ASN A 70 5.22 3.98 7.34
C ASN A 70 5.48 3.23 6.02
N ALA A 71 4.41 2.94 5.25
CA ALA A 71 4.54 2.30 3.95
C ALA A 71 5.24 3.23 2.93
N ARG A 72 4.89 4.52 2.91
CA ARG A 72 5.56 5.51 2.05
C ARG A 72 7.04 5.64 2.40
N ASP A 73 7.39 5.72 3.68
CA ASP A 73 8.77 5.83 4.14
C ASP A 73 9.58 4.58 3.76
N ALA A 74 8.99 3.38 3.92
CA ALA A 74 9.64 2.14 3.51
C ALA A 74 9.86 2.08 1.99
N ILE A 75 8.87 2.49 1.18
CA ILE A 75 9.00 2.55 -0.28
C ILE A 75 10.07 3.55 -0.70
N GLN A 76 10.13 4.72 -0.05
CA GLN A 76 11.17 5.72 -0.31
C GLN A 76 12.56 5.17 0.03
N ALA A 77 12.74 4.56 1.21
CA ALA A 77 14.01 3.98 1.61
C ALA A 77 14.49 2.89 0.62
N ILE A 78 13.58 2.04 0.14
CA ILE A 78 13.90 1.03 -0.88
C ILE A 78 14.29 1.70 -2.20
N THR A 79 13.54 2.73 -2.61
CA THR A 79 13.79 3.46 -3.87
C THR A 79 15.15 4.17 -3.85
N ASP A 80 15.48 4.83 -2.74
CA ASP A 80 16.75 5.53 -2.56
C ASP A 80 17.93 4.55 -2.57
N LYS A 81 17.78 3.40 -1.87
CA LYS A 81 18.79 2.35 -1.87
C LYS A 81 19.03 1.80 -3.29
N LEU A 82 17.97 1.44 -4.01
CA LEU A 82 18.07 0.92 -5.37
C LEU A 82 18.67 1.95 -6.34
N THR A 83 18.32 3.23 -6.18
CA THR A 83 18.86 4.31 -7.01
C THR A 83 20.36 4.48 -6.77
N ASN A 84 20.80 4.51 -5.51
CA ASN A 84 22.21 4.59 -5.16
C ASN A 84 23.02 3.38 -5.66
N GLU A 85 22.51 2.17 -5.48
CA GLU A 85 23.16 0.94 -5.97
C GLU A 85 23.26 0.95 -7.50
N ARG A 86 22.19 1.36 -8.20
CA ARG A 86 22.18 1.49 -9.65
C ARG A 86 23.18 2.53 -10.13
N ASP A 87 23.25 3.69 -9.48
CA ASP A 87 24.14 4.77 -9.89
C ASP A 87 25.60 4.43 -9.62
N ALA A 88 25.90 3.77 -8.49
CA ALA A 88 27.23 3.23 -8.22
C ALA A 88 27.66 2.20 -9.27
N ALA A 89 26.80 1.23 -9.57
CA ALA A 89 27.08 0.21 -10.58
C ALA A 89 27.28 0.82 -11.98
N ARG A 90 26.46 1.81 -12.35
CA ARG A 90 26.63 2.56 -13.61
C ARG A 90 27.96 3.30 -13.64
N HIS A 91 28.33 3.98 -12.56
CA HIS A 91 29.59 4.72 -12.50
C HIS A 91 30.81 3.80 -12.59
N GLU A 92 30.75 2.62 -11.97
CA GLU A 92 31.81 1.61 -12.07
C GLU A 92 31.91 1.06 -13.50
N LYS A 93 30.76 0.73 -14.13
CA LYS A 93 30.70 0.28 -15.53
C LYS A 93 31.25 1.34 -16.48
N ASP A 94 30.83 2.59 -16.35
CA ASP A 94 31.30 3.69 -17.21
C ASP A 94 32.81 3.92 -17.05
N THR A 95 33.33 3.80 -15.83
CA THR A 95 34.77 3.89 -15.57
C THR A 95 35.52 2.74 -16.23
N TYR A 96 34.99 1.51 -16.14
CA TYR A 96 35.56 0.34 -16.79
C TYR A 96 35.57 0.50 -18.32
N ILE A 97 34.44 0.91 -18.92
CA ILE A 97 34.33 1.15 -20.36
C ILE A 97 35.28 2.25 -20.82
N ALA A 98 35.43 3.33 -20.04
CA ALA A 98 36.41 4.38 -20.34
C ALA A 98 37.86 3.85 -20.28
N GLY A 99 38.15 2.96 -19.34
CA GLY A 99 39.43 2.24 -19.26
C GLY A 99 39.69 1.35 -20.47
N VAL A 100 38.67 0.65 -20.97
CA VAL A 100 38.76 -0.15 -22.20
C VAL A 100 38.95 0.75 -23.43
N ARG A 101 38.18 1.84 -23.57
CA ARG A 101 38.28 2.78 -24.70
C ARG A 101 39.61 3.53 -24.75
N SER A 102 40.16 3.89 -23.59
CA SER A 102 41.48 4.53 -23.49
C SER A 102 42.65 3.55 -23.69
N GLY A 103 42.37 2.25 -23.74
CA GLY A 103 43.38 1.19 -23.86
C GLY A 103 44.14 0.91 -22.56
N ALA A 104 43.74 1.50 -21.44
CA ALA A 104 44.28 1.19 -20.10
C ALA A 104 43.90 -0.24 -19.65
N ILE A 105 42.75 -0.74 -20.11
CA ILE A 105 42.29 -2.12 -19.92
C ILE A 105 42.29 -2.82 -21.28
N ARG A 106 43.05 -3.92 -21.40
CA ARG A 106 43.13 -4.73 -22.63
C ARG A 106 42.37 -6.04 -22.47
N LEU A 107 41.33 -6.24 -23.28
CA LEU A 107 40.56 -7.48 -23.34
C LEU A 107 41.18 -8.43 -24.39
N SER A 108 41.47 -9.67 -24.01
CA SER A 108 42.04 -10.69 -24.90
C SER A 108 41.24 -11.99 -24.80
N VAL A 109 40.95 -12.62 -25.94
CA VAL A 109 40.25 -13.91 -25.99
C VAL A 109 41.25 -14.99 -26.40
N PRO A 110 41.31 -16.13 -25.68
CA PRO A 110 42.16 -17.25 -26.08
C PRO A 110 41.64 -17.86 -27.39
N VAL A 111 42.56 -18.07 -28.33
CA VAL A 111 42.31 -18.68 -29.63
C VAL A 111 43.14 -19.95 -29.73
N VAL A 112 42.46 -21.06 -30.03
CA VAL A 112 43.13 -22.28 -30.45
C VAL A 112 43.46 -22.12 -31.93
N ALA A 113 44.72 -21.81 -32.23
CA ALA A 113 45.18 -21.75 -33.61
C ALA A 113 45.15 -23.17 -34.21
N ALA A 114 44.27 -23.40 -35.19
CA ALA A 114 44.42 -24.52 -36.09
C ALA A 114 45.65 -24.25 -36.96
N VAL A 115 46.83 -24.68 -36.51
CA VAL A 115 48.06 -24.64 -37.31
C VAL A 115 47.81 -25.50 -38.56
N PRO A 116 47.79 -24.94 -39.77
CA PRO A 116 47.84 -25.75 -40.97
C PRO A 116 49.21 -26.44 -40.96
N ALA A 117 49.22 -27.77 -41.12
CA ALA A 117 50.47 -28.52 -41.32
C ALA A 117 51.15 -28.00 -42.60
N GLY A 118 52.03 -27.00 -42.47
CA GLY A 118 52.82 -26.49 -43.61
C GLY A 118 53.28 -25.04 -43.57
N ALA A 119 52.80 -24.18 -42.67
CA ALA A 119 53.25 -22.77 -42.63
C ALA A 119 54.40 -22.59 -41.63
N SER A 120 55.64 -22.73 -42.09
CA SER A 120 56.83 -22.32 -41.33
C SER A 120 56.93 -20.80 -41.30
N CYS A 121 56.50 -20.18 -40.21
CA CYS A 121 56.88 -18.81 -39.87
C CYS A 121 58.18 -18.90 -39.07
N THR A 122 59.32 -18.65 -39.71
CA THR A 122 60.56 -18.36 -38.99
C THR A 122 60.43 -17.00 -38.35
N ASP A 123 60.17 -16.96 -37.04
CA ASP A 123 60.59 -15.83 -36.24
C ASP A 123 61.33 -16.33 -34.99
N THR A 124 62.49 -15.72 -34.78
CA THR A 124 63.51 -16.16 -33.84
C THR A 124 63.30 -15.41 -32.53
N SER A 125 62.74 -16.06 -31.50
CA SER A 125 63.03 -15.70 -30.11
C SER A 125 62.77 -16.87 -29.16
N THR A 126 63.75 -17.06 -28.28
CA THR A 126 64.01 -18.21 -27.42
C THR A 126 63.16 -18.28 -26.14
N ALA A 127 62.81 -19.52 -25.78
CA ALA A 127 62.54 -20.14 -24.47
C ALA A 127 61.37 -19.66 -23.58
N GLY A 128 60.39 -20.56 -23.44
CA GLY A 128 59.43 -20.59 -22.34
C GLY A 128 58.30 -21.57 -22.61
N SER A 129 58.44 -22.83 -22.18
CA SER A 129 57.40 -23.85 -22.32
C SER A 129 56.21 -23.55 -21.43
N ALA A 130 55.19 -22.93 -21.99
CA ALA A 130 53.80 -23.09 -21.62
C ALA A 130 53.02 -22.85 -22.91
N SER A 131 52.11 -23.76 -23.25
CA SER A 131 51.17 -23.67 -24.38
C SER A 131 50.93 -22.23 -24.82
N GLN A 132 51.49 -21.86 -25.98
CA GLN A 132 51.27 -20.56 -26.60
C GLN A 132 49.79 -20.47 -26.99
N GLU A 133 48.95 -20.05 -26.06
CA GLU A 133 47.60 -19.58 -26.35
C GLU A 133 47.75 -18.36 -27.26
N ALA A 134 47.52 -18.53 -28.56
CA ALA A 134 47.36 -17.40 -29.45
C ALA A 134 46.16 -16.59 -28.93
N ARG A 135 46.33 -15.30 -28.62
CA ARG A 135 45.22 -14.46 -28.15
C ARG A 135 44.82 -13.50 -29.26
N ALA A 136 43.53 -13.49 -29.61
CA ALA A 136 42.97 -12.47 -30.49
C ALA A 136 42.44 -11.33 -29.62
N GLU A 137 42.86 -10.12 -29.95
CA GLU A 137 42.26 -8.91 -29.38
C GLU A 137 40.88 -8.73 -30.01
N LEU A 138 39.85 -8.56 -29.16
CA LEU A 138 38.52 -8.22 -29.65
C LEU A 138 38.53 -6.75 -30.09
N THR A 139 37.90 -6.45 -31.23
CA THR A 139 37.71 -5.06 -31.62
C THR A 139 36.82 -4.37 -30.58
N PRO A 140 37.04 -3.07 -30.27
CA PRO A 140 36.26 -2.36 -29.26
C PRO A 140 34.75 -2.46 -29.48
N ALA A 141 34.30 -2.42 -30.74
CA ALA A 141 32.88 -2.56 -31.09
C ALA A 141 32.31 -3.96 -30.82
N ALA A 142 33.10 -5.02 -30.98
CA ALA A 142 32.67 -6.38 -30.66
C ALA A 142 32.62 -6.61 -29.15
N ALA A 143 33.50 -5.96 -28.38
CA ALA A 143 33.48 -6.02 -26.92
C ALA A 143 32.26 -5.30 -26.34
N GLU A 144 31.93 -4.12 -26.89
CA GLU A 144 30.76 -3.34 -26.51
C GLU A 144 29.45 -4.11 -26.76
N PHE A 145 29.32 -4.75 -27.92
CA PHE A 145 28.15 -5.57 -28.24
C PHE A 145 27.95 -6.75 -27.28
N LEU A 146 29.03 -7.42 -26.87
CA LEU A 146 28.94 -8.52 -25.91
C LEU A 146 28.62 -8.04 -24.49
N ASP A 147 29.14 -6.88 -24.10
CA ASP A 147 28.80 -6.24 -22.82
C ASP A 147 27.32 -5.85 -22.77
N ASP A 148 26.78 -5.30 -23.86
CA ASP A 148 25.37 -4.92 -23.94
C ASP A 148 24.44 -6.14 -23.80
N ILE A 149 24.74 -7.26 -24.45
CA ILE A 149 23.98 -8.50 -24.29
C ILE A 149 24.02 -9.00 -22.84
N ALA A 150 25.21 -8.97 -22.22
CA ALA A 150 25.35 -9.39 -20.83
C ALA A 150 24.57 -8.48 -19.89
N SER A 151 24.64 -7.15 -20.09
CA SER A 151 23.91 -6.16 -19.31
C SER A 151 22.40 -6.32 -19.42
N GLU A 152 21.88 -6.52 -20.64
CA GLU A 152 20.45 -6.77 -20.89
C GLU A 152 19.97 -8.05 -20.20
N GLY A 153 20.77 -9.11 -20.24
CA GLY A 153 20.47 -10.37 -19.55
C GLY A 153 20.43 -10.21 -18.03
N ASP A 154 21.36 -9.44 -17.47
CA ASP A 154 21.44 -9.17 -16.04
C ASP A 154 20.25 -8.32 -15.55
N ASP A 155 19.84 -7.34 -16.35
CA ASP A 155 18.65 -6.52 -16.09
C ASP A 155 17.37 -7.36 -16.15
N ALA A 156 17.25 -8.27 -17.13
CA ALA A 156 16.11 -9.18 -17.22
C ALA A 156 15.99 -10.12 -16.01
N ILE A 157 17.13 -10.62 -15.49
CA ILE A 157 17.16 -11.46 -14.28
C ILE A 157 16.72 -10.64 -13.06
N ARG A 158 17.22 -9.42 -12.89
CA ARG A 158 16.81 -8.54 -11.77
C ARG A 158 15.33 -8.23 -11.82
N GLN A 159 14.79 -7.95 -13.00
CA GLN A 159 13.36 -7.70 -13.19
C GLN A 159 12.52 -8.92 -12.82
N SER A 160 12.94 -10.12 -13.23
CA SER A 160 12.25 -11.37 -12.90
C SER A 160 12.20 -11.61 -11.39
N ASN A 161 13.33 -11.43 -10.69
CA ASN A 161 13.39 -11.59 -9.23
C ASN A 161 12.50 -10.56 -8.51
N ALA A 162 12.50 -9.30 -8.95
CA ALA A 162 11.63 -8.27 -8.39
C ALA A 162 10.14 -8.62 -8.54
N LEU A 163 9.75 -9.22 -9.66
CA LEU A 163 8.39 -9.73 -9.89
C LEU A 163 8.03 -10.90 -8.98
N ILE A 164 8.96 -11.83 -8.77
CA ILE A 164 8.79 -12.96 -7.84
C ILE A 164 8.62 -12.44 -6.40
N ASP A 165 9.44 -11.48 -5.98
CA ASP A 165 9.37 -10.88 -4.65
C ASP A 165 8.05 -10.12 -4.44
N ALA A 166 7.62 -9.35 -5.43
CA ALA A 166 6.33 -8.66 -5.39
C ALA A 166 5.14 -9.64 -5.28
N TYR A 167 5.18 -10.74 -6.03
CA TYR A 167 4.17 -11.79 -5.96
C TYR A 167 4.14 -12.48 -4.58
N ASN A 168 5.31 -12.81 -4.03
CA ASN A 168 5.43 -13.44 -2.71
C ASN A 168 4.93 -12.50 -1.60
N ALA A 169 5.30 -11.21 -1.66
CA ALA A 169 4.83 -10.21 -0.71
C ALA A 169 3.30 -10.03 -0.74
N LEU A 170 2.69 -10.06 -1.94
CA LEU A 170 1.24 -10.00 -2.10
C LEU A 170 0.55 -11.24 -1.53
N ARG A 171 1.11 -12.42 -1.83
CA ARG A 171 0.61 -13.71 -1.31
C ARG A 171 0.66 -13.77 0.22
N GLU A 172 1.76 -13.30 0.82
CA GLU A 172 1.89 -13.25 2.27
C GLU A 172 0.86 -12.32 2.91
N LYS A 173 0.69 -11.10 2.37
CA LYS A 173 -0.34 -10.17 2.85
C LYS A 173 -1.75 -10.73 2.74
N LEU A 174 -2.09 -11.41 1.64
CA LEU A 174 -3.41 -12.04 1.46
C LEU A 174 -3.61 -13.25 2.38
N ASN A 175 -2.59 -14.07 2.59
CA ASN A 175 -2.66 -15.19 3.54
C ASN A 175 -2.78 -14.72 4.99
N VAL A 176 -2.09 -13.63 5.36
CA VAL A 176 -2.23 -13.02 6.68
C VAL A 176 -3.65 -12.46 6.88
N GLN A 177 -4.24 -11.82 5.86
CA GLN A 177 -5.63 -11.34 5.91
C GLN A 177 -6.66 -12.48 5.97
N ALA A 178 -6.38 -13.64 5.36
CA ALA A 178 -7.25 -14.82 5.45
C ALA A 178 -7.15 -15.53 6.81
N GLN A 179 -6.00 -15.40 7.49
CA GLN A 179 -5.73 -16.02 8.79
C GLN A 179 -6.09 -15.10 9.97
N GLU A 180 -6.41 -13.83 9.75
CA GLU A 180 -6.99 -12.95 10.77
C GLU A 180 -8.46 -13.35 10.94
N PRO A 181 -8.82 -14.11 12.00
CA PRO A 181 -10.21 -14.47 12.20
C PRO A 181 -10.96 -13.17 12.40
N ALA A 182 -11.89 -12.88 11.48
CA ALA A 182 -12.93 -11.89 11.71
C ALA A 182 -13.49 -12.17 13.11
N GLY A 183 -13.16 -11.31 14.07
CA GLY A 183 -13.61 -11.42 15.44
C GLY A 183 -15.14 -11.38 15.43
N LEU A 184 -15.74 -12.56 15.41
CA LEU A 184 -17.17 -12.76 15.59
C LEU A 184 -17.46 -12.32 17.03
N PRO A 185 -18.23 -11.24 17.25
CA PRO A 185 -18.73 -10.96 18.58
C PRO A 185 -19.65 -12.12 18.98
N ALA A 186 -19.32 -12.77 20.09
CA ALA A 186 -20.16 -13.76 20.75
C ALA A 186 -21.56 -13.18 20.95
N GLN A 187 -22.52 -13.67 20.17
CA GLN A 187 -23.96 -13.47 20.42
C GLN A 187 -24.42 -14.68 21.21
N GLY A 188 -24.65 -14.44 22.51
CA GLY A 188 -25.20 -15.43 23.41
C GLY A 188 -26.66 -15.74 23.08
N HIS A 189 -27.03 -16.98 23.38
CA HIS A 189 -28.40 -17.42 23.67
C HIS A 189 -28.36 -18.32 24.89
#